data_AF-A0A7K5UMA4-F1
#
_entry.id   AF-A0A7K5UMA4-F1
#
_cell.length_a   1.000
_cell.length_b   1.000
_cell.length_c   1.000
_cell.angle_alpha   90.00
_cell.angle_beta   90.00
_cell.angle_gamma   90.00
#
_symmetry.space_group_name_H-M   'P 1'
#
loop_
_entity.id
_entity.type
_entity.pdbx_description
1 polymer ?
#
loop_
_entity_poly.entity_id
_entity_poly.type
_entity_poly.pdbx_seq_one_letter_code
_entity_poly.pdbx_strand_id
1 'polypeptide(L)'
;MEEFKDASPPEELLGHLKLSDQKSAETGPRDAQNPQTTGSGCAPSPGQDPTTDECFHDCEDSFDAKEPVLDDEGNVQNGGSSSRKQAELDEEYLLELEKDMPEEEKQRRRKESTMLKEKGNEQFKKGDYGEAEDSYTKALQICPACFQKDRAVLFSNRAAAKMKQDKTEGALSDCTKAVELDPHYIRALLRRAELYEKTEKLDEALEDYKAIREKDPSVHQAREACMRLPRQIEERNEKLKKEMLGKLKDLGNLVLRPFGLSTENFQIKQDSSTGSYSINFVQNPNNNR
;
A
#
# COMPACT_ATOMS: atom_id res chain seq x y z
N MET A 1 -30.54 -26.94 47.91
CA MET A 1 -29.91 -27.34 46.64
C MET A 1 -30.93 -27.04 45.57
N GLU A 2 -30.60 -26.05 44.75
CA GLU A 2 -31.48 -25.43 43.77
C GLU A 2 -31.77 -26.36 42.58
N GLU A 3 -33.03 -26.35 42.13
CA GLU A 3 -33.52 -27.05 40.95
C GLU A 3 -33.19 -26.25 39.68
N PHE A 4 -32.52 -26.89 38.71
CA PHE A 4 -32.37 -26.37 37.35
C PHE A 4 -33.57 -26.79 36.50
N LYS A 5 -34.30 -25.81 35.99
CA LYS A 5 -35.41 -25.98 35.05
C LYS A 5 -34.94 -25.87 33.60
N ASP A 6 -35.41 -26.82 32.81
CA ASP A 6 -35.36 -26.91 31.36
C ASP A 6 -36.36 -25.92 30.73
N ALA A 7 -35.99 -25.18 29.68
CA ALA A 7 -36.92 -24.38 28.89
C ALA A 7 -36.39 -24.09 27.47
N SER A 8 -37.01 -24.75 26.49
CA SER A 8 -36.89 -24.51 25.05
C SER A 8 -37.43 -23.13 24.62
N PRO A 9 -36.96 -22.55 23.49
CA PRO A 9 -37.48 -21.28 22.96
C PRO A 9 -38.70 -21.49 22.03
N PRO A 10 -39.64 -20.52 21.94
CA PRO A 10 -40.76 -20.58 21.00
C PRO A 10 -40.46 -19.90 19.65
N GLU A 11 -40.98 -20.52 18.59
CA GLU A 11 -41.25 -19.93 17.27
C GLU A 11 -42.46 -18.99 17.30
N GLU A 12 -42.46 -17.98 16.43
CA GLU A 12 -43.56 -17.49 15.56
C GLU A 12 -43.28 -16.02 15.18
N LEU A 13 -42.96 -15.69 13.92
CA LEU A 13 -43.77 -15.66 12.70
C LEU A 13 -44.58 -14.36 12.51
N LEU A 14 -44.39 -13.81 11.31
CA LEU A 14 -45.26 -12.93 10.53
C LEU A 14 -45.16 -11.41 10.73
N GLY A 15 -44.81 -10.73 9.63
CA GLY A 15 -45.58 -9.54 9.26
C GLY A 15 -44.87 -8.50 8.39
N HIS A 16 -44.92 -8.73 7.08
CA HIS A 16 -45.09 -7.71 6.03
C HIS A 16 -43.87 -7.07 5.36
N LEU A 17 -43.33 -7.83 4.40
CA LEU A 17 -43.01 -7.32 3.07
C LEU A 17 -44.23 -6.61 2.45
N LYS A 18 -44.04 -5.38 1.95
CA LYS A 18 -44.86 -4.79 0.89
C LYS A 18 -43.94 -4.41 -0.28
N LEU A 19 -44.04 -5.19 -1.34
CA LEU A 19 -43.74 -4.83 -2.71
C LEU A 19 -45.04 -4.36 -3.38
N SER A 20 -44.98 -3.27 -4.12
CA SER A 20 -45.86 -2.89 -5.24
C SER A 20 -45.55 -1.43 -5.59
N ASP A 21 -45.64 -0.95 -6.83
CA ASP A 21 -45.46 -1.51 -8.16
C ASP A 21 -45.53 -0.28 -9.09
N GLN A 22 -44.82 -0.36 -10.21
CA GLN A 22 -45.22 0.16 -11.54
C GLN A 22 -45.21 1.66 -11.92
N LYS A 23 -44.56 1.83 -13.10
CA LYS A 23 -44.93 2.63 -14.32
C LYS A 23 -44.61 4.13 -14.30
N SER A 24 -44.26 4.78 -15.41
CA SER A 24 -43.88 4.46 -16.79
C SER A 24 -43.67 5.80 -17.52
N ALA A 25 -42.76 5.83 -18.52
CA ALA A 25 -42.82 6.64 -19.76
C ALA A 25 -42.67 8.18 -19.60
N GLU A 26 -42.15 9.00 -20.51
CA GLU A 26 -41.67 8.87 -21.89
C GLU A 26 -41.05 10.23 -22.32
N THR A 27 -40.25 10.22 -23.39
CA THR A 27 -40.02 11.29 -24.39
C THR A 27 -39.17 12.55 -24.05
N GLY A 28 -38.08 12.73 -24.82
CA GLY A 28 -37.30 13.97 -24.94
C GLY A 28 -37.88 14.95 -25.98
N PRO A 29 -37.08 15.54 -26.88
CA PRO A 29 -35.89 16.39 -26.69
C PRO A 29 -36.07 17.77 -27.39
N ARG A 30 -35.37 18.85 -27.01
CA ARG A 30 -35.16 20.04 -27.88
C ARG A 30 -33.90 20.86 -27.53
N ASP A 31 -32.94 20.80 -28.44
CA ASP A 31 -32.29 21.90 -29.17
C ASP A 31 -31.92 23.24 -28.49
N ALA A 32 -30.62 23.55 -28.67
CA ALA A 32 -30.09 24.75 -29.33
C ALA A 32 -29.51 25.91 -28.49
N GLN A 33 -28.36 26.37 -29.02
CA GLN A 33 -27.79 27.72 -29.03
C GLN A 33 -26.80 28.14 -27.93
N ASN A 34 -25.53 28.08 -28.33
CA ASN A 34 -24.46 29.04 -28.01
C ASN A 34 -24.88 30.48 -28.38
N PRO A 35 -24.44 31.50 -27.63
CA PRO A 35 -23.48 32.42 -28.26
C PRO A 35 -22.35 32.94 -27.33
N GLN A 36 -21.28 33.35 -27.99
CA GLN A 36 -20.06 33.99 -27.46
C GLN A 36 -20.29 35.42 -26.92
N THR A 37 -19.21 35.92 -26.27
CA THR A 37 -18.84 37.33 -25.94
C THR A 37 -19.42 37.80 -24.59
N THR A 38 -18.73 38.49 -23.67
CA THR A 38 -17.66 39.50 -23.71
C THR A 38 -16.90 39.53 -22.38
N GLY A 39 -15.66 40.00 -22.35
CA GLY A 39 -14.90 40.23 -21.11
C GLY A 39 -15.32 41.48 -20.33
N SER A 40 -15.00 41.51 -19.03
CA SER A 40 -14.57 42.69 -18.27
C SER A 40 -14.12 42.24 -16.87
N GLY A 41 -13.25 43.04 -16.26
CA GLY A 41 -12.32 42.62 -15.21
C GLY A 41 -12.87 42.48 -13.79
N CYS A 42 -12.02 41.92 -12.92
CA CYS A 42 -12.13 42.10 -11.48
C CYS A 42 -10.73 42.04 -10.85
N ALA A 43 -10.46 43.02 -9.98
CA ALA A 43 -9.24 43.18 -9.19
C ALA A 43 -9.13 42.11 -8.08
N PRO A 44 -7.94 41.86 -7.51
CA PRO A 44 -7.73 40.77 -6.56
C PRO A 44 -7.99 41.19 -5.11
N SER A 45 -8.57 40.26 -4.33
CA SER A 45 -8.55 40.23 -2.87
C SER A 45 -7.72 39.02 -2.42
N PRO A 46 -6.97 39.09 -1.30
CA PRO A 46 -5.94 38.12 -0.98
C PRO A 46 -6.44 36.97 -0.10
N GLY A 47 -5.83 35.80 -0.28
CA GLY A 47 -5.90 34.70 0.69
C GLY A 47 -6.36 33.39 0.08
N GLN A 48 -5.42 32.65 -0.50
CA GLN A 48 -5.47 31.20 -0.65
C GLN A 48 -4.07 30.69 -1.01
N ASP A 49 -3.56 29.76 -0.21
CA ASP A 49 -2.28 29.09 -0.40
C ASP A 49 -2.24 28.37 -1.76
N PRO A 50 -1.13 28.46 -2.52
CA PRO A 50 -1.04 27.83 -3.83
C PRO A 50 -0.81 26.32 -3.67
N THR A 51 -1.81 25.55 -4.07
CA THR A 51 -1.63 24.17 -4.53
C THR A 51 -0.67 24.21 -5.72
N THR A 52 0.57 23.77 -5.52
CA THR A 52 1.53 23.61 -6.60
C THR A 52 1.20 22.33 -7.37
N ASP A 53 0.52 22.56 -8.48
CA ASP A 53 0.34 21.63 -9.60
C ASP A 53 1.69 21.52 -10.32
N GLU A 54 2.45 20.46 -10.02
CA GLU A 54 3.70 20.15 -10.71
C GLU A 54 3.52 18.84 -11.47
N CYS A 55 3.53 19.00 -12.79
CA CYS A 55 3.40 18.00 -13.83
C CYS A 55 4.30 16.78 -13.57
N PHE A 56 3.65 15.62 -13.52
CA PHE A 56 4.23 14.28 -13.37
C PHE A 56 5.06 13.95 -14.62
N HIS A 57 6.36 13.71 -14.47
CA HIS A 57 7.19 13.10 -15.51
C HIS A 57 7.39 11.62 -15.16
N ASP A 58 6.66 10.77 -15.87
CA ASP A 58 6.93 9.34 -15.99
C ASP A 58 8.24 9.15 -16.75
N CYS A 59 9.21 8.48 -16.13
CA CYS A 59 10.31 7.85 -16.85
C CYS A 59 10.18 6.34 -16.67
N GLU A 60 9.61 5.69 -17.68
CA GLU A 60 9.89 4.29 -17.94
C GLU A 60 11.36 4.19 -18.33
N ASP A 61 12.16 3.39 -17.63
CA ASP A 61 13.42 2.93 -18.18
C ASP A 61 13.74 1.49 -17.78
N SER A 62 14.29 0.81 -18.78
CA SER A 62 14.42 -0.62 -18.97
C SER A 62 15.30 -1.32 -17.94
N PHE A 63 14.85 -2.49 -17.50
CA PHE A 63 15.56 -3.45 -16.65
C PHE A 63 16.78 -4.03 -17.40
N ASP A 64 17.99 -3.77 -16.90
CA ASP A 64 19.21 -4.47 -17.31
C ASP A 64 19.93 -4.97 -16.06
N ALA A 65 19.81 -6.28 -15.81
CA ALA A 65 20.37 -6.94 -14.63
C ALA A 65 21.87 -7.17 -14.84
N LYS A 66 22.70 -6.55 -13.98
CA LYS A 66 24.15 -6.81 -13.96
C LYS A 66 24.45 -7.86 -12.89
N GLU A 67 24.75 -9.07 -13.33
CA GLU A 67 25.27 -10.18 -12.51
C GLU A 67 26.56 -9.76 -11.76
N PRO A 68 26.75 -10.19 -10.49
CA PRO A 68 27.98 -9.91 -9.76
C PRO A 68 29.14 -10.76 -10.28
N VAL A 69 30.26 -10.08 -10.57
CA VAL A 69 31.52 -10.70 -10.98
C VAL A 69 32.27 -11.19 -9.74
N LEU A 70 32.55 -12.49 -9.66
CA LEU A 70 33.37 -13.12 -8.63
C LEU A 70 34.86 -13.00 -9.00
N ASP A 71 35.73 -12.74 -8.02
CA ASP A 71 37.19 -12.82 -8.18
C ASP A 71 37.74 -14.22 -7.84
N ASP A 72 38.90 -14.55 -8.43
CA ASP A 72 39.49 -15.90 -8.55
C ASP A 72 40.06 -16.48 -7.23
N GLU A 73 39.81 -15.85 -6.08
CA GLU A 73 40.28 -16.34 -4.77
C GLU A 73 39.17 -16.49 -3.71
N GLY A 74 37.90 -16.36 -4.10
CA GLY A 74 36.76 -16.74 -3.23
C GLY A 74 36.68 -15.98 -1.91
N ASN A 75 37.15 -14.72 -1.86
CA ASN A 75 37.11 -13.90 -0.65
C ASN A 75 36.16 -12.71 -0.83
N VAL A 76 35.14 -12.64 0.03
CA VAL A 76 34.21 -11.52 0.09
C VAL A 76 34.97 -10.29 0.58
N GLN A 77 35.17 -9.31 -0.30
CA GLN A 77 35.59 -7.97 0.10
C GLN A 77 34.47 -7.33 0.92
N ASN A 78 34.51 -7.57 2.23
CA ASN A 78 33.73 -6.83 3.20
C ASN A 78 34.33 -5.43 3.31
N GLY A 79 34.02 -4.60 2.30
CA GLY A 79 34.29 -3.18 2.30
C GLY A 79 33.49 -2.56 3.43
N GLY A 80 34.15 -2.39 4.57
CA GLY A 80 33.62 -1.72 5.75
C GLY A 80 33.19 -0.31 5.42
N SER A 81 31.93 -0.14 5.04
CA SER A 81 31.20 1.09 5.26
C SER A 81 30.57 0.95 6.64
N SER A 82 31.16 1.62 7.64
CA SER A 82 30.46 1.95 8.87
C SER A 82 29.24 2.80 8.50
N SER A 83 28.17 2.13 8.09
CA SER A 83 26.85 2.71 7.99
C SER A 83 26.43 2.99 9.43
N ARG A 84 26.77 4.20 9.89
CA ARG A 84 26.21 4.80 11.08
C ARG A 84 24.70 4.80 10.83
N LYS A 85 24.02 3.72 11.22
CA LYS A 85 22.57 3.71 11.36
C LYS A 85 22.28 4.89 12.25
N GLN A 86 21.83 5.98 11.64
CA GLN A 86 21.35 7.13 12.37
C GLN A 86 20.06 6.63 13.01
N ALA A 87 20.19 6.00 14.18
CA ALA A 87 19.08 5.42 14.91
C ALA A 87 18.14 6.57 15.19
N GLU A 88 17.01 6.59 14.49
CA GLU A 88 15.95 7.51 14.81
C GLU A 88 15.58 7.23 16.26
N LEU A 89 15.70 8.26 17.10
CA LEU A 89 15.42 8.13 18.51
C LEU A 89 13.97 7.71 18.70
N ASP A 90 13.74 6.84 19.67
CA ASP A 90 12.41 6.40 20.04
C ASP A 90 11.51 7.61 20.32
N GLU A 91 10.31 7.59 19.75
CA GLU A 91 9.36 8.71 19.81
C GLU A 91 8.93 9.00 21.25
N GLU A 92 8.78 7.96 22.07
CA GLU A 92 8.48 8.07 23.50
C GLU A 92 9.60 8.82 24.24
N TYR A 93 10.86 8.51 23.91
CA TYR A 93 12.02 9.18 24.49
C TYR A 93 12.10 10.66 24.10
N LEU A 94 11.81 10.98 22.83
CA LEU A 94 11.76 12.37 22.37
C LEU A 94 10.66 13.16 23.09
N LEU A 95 9.47 12.56 23.27
CA LEU A 95 8.37 13.21 23.98
C LEU A 95 8.69 13.48 25.46
N GLU A 96 9.36 12.55 26.14
CA GLU A 96 9.78 12.76 27.54
C GLU A 96 10.81 13.90 27.65
N LEU A 97 11.77 13.96 26.72
CA LEU A 97 12.75 15.07 26.67
C LEU A 97 12.09 16.43 26.39
N GLU A 98 10.98 16.46 25.67
CA GLU A 98 10.28 17.68 25.28
C GLU A 98 9.19 18.11 26.25
N LYS A 99 8.89 17.30 27.27
CA LYS A 99 7.81 17.54 28.23
C LYS A 99 7.98 18.87 28.97
N ASP A 100 9.20 19.17 29.41
CA ASP A 100 9.53 20.39 30.17
C ASP A 100 10.01 21.54 29.27
N MET A 101 10.01 21.36 27.94
CA MET A 101 10.46 22.39 27.01
C MET A 101 9.36 23.47 26.84
N PRO A 102 9.70 24.76 27.00
CA PRO A 102 8.72 25.84 26.88
C PRO A 102 8.16 25.92 25.45
N GLU A 103 6.90 26.30 25.33
CA GLU A 103 6.21 26.35 24.04
C GLU A 103 6.89 27.29 23.04
N GLU A 104 7.48 28.40 23.52
CA GLU A 104 8.24 29.33 22.67
C GLU A 104 9.45 28.64 22.01
N GLU A 105 10.15 27.78 22.75
CA GLU A 105 11.29 27.01 22.22
C GLU A 105 10.80 25.92 21.24
N LYS A 106 9.68 25.25 21.54
CA LYS A 106 9.05 24.30 20.60
C LYS A 106 8.70 24.98 19.28
N GLN A 107 8.08 26.15 19.34
CA GLN A 107 7.76 26.94 18.14
C GLN A 107 9.01 27.44 17.42
N ARG A 108 10.07 27.85 18.14
CA ARG A 108 11.35 28.23 17.53
C ARG A 108 11.95 27.07 16.75
N ARG A 109 12.01 25.87 17.34
CA ARG A 109 12.49 24.65 16.70
C ARG A 109 11.64 24.22 15.52
N ARG A 110 10.30 24.33 15.63
CA ARG A 110 9.38 24.08 14.52
C ARG A 110 9.66 24.98 13.32
N LYS A 111 9.90 26.27 13.55
CA LYS A 111 10.28 27.23 12.49
C LYS A 111 11.64 26.87 11.87
N GLU A 112 12.63 26.56 12.70
CA GLU A 112 13.96 26.13 12.23
C GLU A 112 13.89 24.86 11.38
N SER A 113 13.11 23.87 11.81
CA SER A 113 12.81 22.67 11.04
C SER A 113 12.12 22.98 9.71
N THR A 114 11.21 23.94 9.69
CA THR A 114 10.52 24.38 8.46
C THR A 114 11.49 24.98 7.44
N MET A 115 12.46 25.80 7.90
CA MET A 115 13.50 26.33 7.02
C MET A 115 14.37 25.22 6.39
N LEU A 116 14.72 24.19 7.17
CA LEU A 116 15.47 23.03 6.68
C LEU A 116 14.65 22.19 5.69
N LYS A 117 13.34 22.03 5.95
CA LYS A 117 12.41 21.39 5.00
C LYS A 117 12.39 22.13 3.67
N GLU A 118 12.28 23.46 3.70
CA GLU A 118 12.25 24.29 2.48
C GLU A 118 13.56 24.15 1.69
N LYS A 119 14.71 24.19 2.39
CA LYS A 119 16.01 23.90 1.79
C LYS A 119 16.06 22.50 1.14
N GLY A 120 15.54 21.48 1.84
CA GLY A 120 15.44 20.13 1.30
C GLY A 120 14.54 20.05 0.06
N ASN A 121 13.44 20.81 0.04
CA ASN A 121 12.56 20.90 -1.14
C ASN A 121 13.28 21.55 -2.33
N GLU A 122 14.08 22.59 -2.11
CA GLU A 122 14.88 23.21 -3.16
C GLU A 122 15.92 22.25 -3.73
N GLN A 123 16.62 21.50 -2.86
CA GLN A 123 17.59 20.47 -3.27
C GLN A 123 16.91 19.36 -4.05
N PHE A 124 15.73 18.90 -3.60
CA PHE A 124 14.94 17.90 -4.30
C PHE A 124 14.54 18.37 -5.71
N LYS A 125 14.11 19.63 -5.85
CA LYS A 125 13.77 20.22 -7.16
C LYS A 125 14.98 20.34 -8.09
N LYS A 126 16.19 20.51 -7.55
CA LYS A 126 17.44 20.54 -8.32
C LYS A 126 17.93 19.14 -8.75
N GLY A 127 17.37 18.08 -8.17
CA GLY A 127 17.84 16.70 -8.38
C GLY A 127 18.91 16.25 -7.38
N ASP A 128 19.27 17.10 -6.42
CA ASP A 128 20.25 16.83 -5.37
C ASP A 128 19.60 15.98 -4.25
N TYR A 129 19.24 14.74 -4.57
CA TYR A 129 18.39 13.91 -3.71
C TYR A 129 19.09 13.48 -2.41
N GLY A 130 20.40 13.26 -2.43
CA GLY A 130 21.17 12.92 -1.23
C GLY A 130 21.20 14.08 -0.22
N GLU A 131 21.45 15.29 -0.71
CA GLU A 131 21.45 16.51 0.09
C GLU A 131 20.05 16.85 0.60
N ALA A 132 19.01 16.59 -0.21
CA ALA A 132 17.62 16.73 0.21
C ALA A 132 17.31 15.77 1.38
N GLU A 133 17.70 14.50 1.27
CA GLU A 133 17.56 13.50 2.34
C GLU A 133 18.24 13.96 3.64
N ASP A 134 19.44 14.51 3.54
CA ASP A 134 20.18 15.05 4.69
C ASP A 134 19.46 16.26 5.33
N SER A 135 18.95 17.18 4.52
CA SER A 135 18.21 18.36 5.01
C SER A 135 16.90 17.97 5.69
N TYR A 136 16.15 17.01 5.15
CA TYR A 136 14.95 16.47 5.81
C TYR A 136 15.30 15.72 7.10
N THR A 137 16.40 14.98 7.13
CA THR A 137 16.87 14.29 8.34
C THR A 137 17.23 15.28 9.45
N LYS A 138 17.92 16.36 9.12
CA LYS A 138 18.19 17.46 10.08
C LYS A 138 16.90 18.15 10.52
N ALA A 139 15.96 18.37 9.60
CA ALA A 139 14.65 18.93 9.93
C ALA A 139 13.90 18.04 10.93
N LEU A 140 13.95 16.70 10.79
CA LEU A 140 13.34 15.74 11.70
C LEU A 140 14.00 15.71 13.09
N GLN A 141 15.31 15.93 13.17
CA GLN A 141 16.05 16.01 14.43
C GLN A 141 15.70 17.27 15.23
N ILE A 142 15.38 18.36 14.53
CA ILE A 142 15.02 19.63 15.18
C ILE A 142 13.52 19.73 15.45
N CYS A 143 12.68 19.15 14.58
CA CYS A 143 11.22 19.21 14.72
C CYS A 143 10.77 18.53 16.01
N PRO A 144 10.12 19.28 16.93
CA PRO A 144 9.58 18.68 18.14
C PRO A 144 8.62 17.53 17.84
N ALA A 145 8.70 16.45 18.61
CA ALA A 145 7.87 15.26 18.50
C ALA A 145 6.37 15.56 18.63
N CYS A 146 6.00 16.58 19.40
CA CYS A 146 4.59 16.99 19.53
C CYS A 146 3.95 17.48 18.21
N PHE A 147 4.73 17.90 17.21
CA PHE A 147 4.23 18.33 15.90
C PHE A 147 4.14 17.17 14.90
N GLN A 148 3.32 16.17 15.22
CA GLN A 148 3.19 14.92 14.46
C GLN A 148 2.92 15.14 12.96
N LYS A 149 2.03 16.08 12.61
CA LYS A 149 1.71 16.40 11.20
C LYS A 149 2.91 16.94 10.43
N ASP A 150 3.70 17.82 11.04
CA ASP A 150 4.90 18.38 10.38
C ASP A 150 5.96 17.29 10.21
N ARG A 151 6.12 16.42 11.21
CA ARG A 151 6.99 15.25 11.13
C ARG A 151 6.54 14.28 10.04
N ALA A 152 5.25 14.01 9.91
CA ALA A 152 4.69 13.18 8.84
C ALA A 152 5.06 13.72 7.44
N VAL A 153 4.97 15.05 7.25
CA VAL A 153 5.41 15.72 6.00
C VAL A 153 6.91 15.52 5.76
N LEU A 154 7.73 15.69 6.79
CA LEU A 154 9.19 15.50 6.68
C LEU A 154 9.56 14.06 6.32
N PHE A 155 8.96 13.07 6.97
CA PHE A 155 9.15 11.65 6.63
C PHE A 155 8.73 11.35 5.19
N SER A 156 7.57 11.83 4.75
CA SER A 156 7.12 11.64 3.35
C SER A 156 8.02 12.31 2.32
N ASN A 157 8.55 13.50 2.62
CA ASN A 157 9.50 14.19 1.74
C ASN A 157 10.87 13.49 1.70
N ARG A 158 11.34 12.97 2.84
CA ARG A 158 12.55 12.15 2.88
C ARG A 158 12.37 10.81 2.14
N ALA A 159 11.20 10.19 2.27
CA ALA A 159 10.82 9.02 1.48
C ALA A 159 10.89 9.32 -0.03
N ALA A 160 10.38 10.47 -0.46
CA ALA A 160 10.46 10.92 -1.84
C ALA A 160 11.92 11.00 -2.34
N ALA A 161 12.81 11.60 -1.54
CA ALA A 161 14.24 11.69 -1.86
C ALA A 161 14.90 10.31 -1.93
N LYS A 162 14.54 9.39 -1.03
CA LYS A 162 15.03 8.00 -1.02
C LYS A 162 14.50 7.19 -2.22
N MET A 163 13.24 7.39 -2.62
CA MET A 163 12.66 6.77 -3.83
C MET A 163 13.46 7.14 -5.08
N LYS A 164 13.85 8.41 -5.22
CA LYS A 164 14.69 8.88 -6.34
C LYS A 164 16.14 8.40 -6.30
N GLN A 165 16.57 7.79 -5.20
CA GLN A 165 17.87 7.15 -5.04
C GLN A 165 17.76 5.61 -5.03
N ASP A 166 16.61 5.04 -5.38
CA ASP A 166 16.31 3.60 -5.33
C ASP A 166 16.51 2.94 -3.94
N LYS A 167 16.49 3.74 -2.87
CA LYS A 167 16.55 3.26 -1.47
C LYS A 167 15.17 2.80 -1.01
N THR A 168 14.64 1.75 -1.64
CA THR A 168 13.25 1.27 -1.49
C THR A 168 12.87 0.96 -0.03
N GLU A 169 13.68 0.19 0.70
CA GLU A 169 13.38 -0.19 2.08
C GLU A 169 13.34 1.03 3.02
N GLY A 170 14.30 1.94 2.88
CA GLY A 170 14.37 3.16 3.68
C GLY A 170 13.23 4.13 3.37
N ALA A 171 12.77 4.18 2.12
CA ALA A 171 11.61 4.97 1.73
C ALA A 171 10.31 4.38 2.30
N LEU A 172 10.18 3.05 2.31
CA LEU A 172 9.01 2.36 2.84
C LEU A 172 8.89 2.53 4.36
N SER A 173 10.01 2.50 5.07
CA SER A 173 10.08 2.81 6.51
C SER A 173 9.61 4.24 6.79
N ASP A 174 10.11 5.22 6.02
CA ASP A 174 9.71 6.63 6.18
C ASP A 174 8.23 6.85 5.88
N CYS A 175 7.73 6.25 4.80
CA CYS A 175 6.31 6.29 4.44
C CYS A 175 5.42 5.68 5.53
N THR A 176 5.82 4.54 6.09
CA THR A 176 5.10 3.90 7.19
C THR A 176 5.06 4.82 8.41
N LYS A 177 6.20 5.43 8.79
CA LYS A 177 6.23 6.36 9.92
C LYS A 177 5.40 7.61 9.68
N ALA A 178 5.37 8.12 8.45
CA ALA A 178 4.51 9.24 8.08
C ALA A 178 3.02 8.90 8.23
N VAL A 179 2.60 7.70 7.85
CA VAL A 179 1.20 7.23 7.99
C VAL A 179 0.84 6.93 9.44
N GLU A 180 1.77 6.43 10.26
CA GLU A 180 1.56 6.27 11.70
C GLU A 180 1.28 7.63 12.39
N LEU A 181 2.02 8.67 12.00
CA LEU A 181 1.89 10.03 12.55
C LEU A 181 0.66 10.77 12.00
N ASP A 182 0.34 10.59 10.72
CA ASP A 182 -0.86 11.13 10.10
C ASP A 182 -1.51 10.11 9.14
N PRO A 183 -2.48 9.33 9.62
CA PRO A 183 -3.20 8.33 8.81
C PRO A 183 -4.03 8.94 7.66
N HIS A 184 -4.19 10.25 7.62
CA HIS A 184 -4.94 10.96 6.57
C HIS A 184 -4.03 11.57 5.51
N TYR A 185 -2.71 11.38 5.63
CA TYR A 185 -1.77 12.02 4.74
C TYR A 185 -1.67 11.30 3.39
N ILE A 186 -2.51 11.73 2.45
CA ILE A 186 -2.66 11.12 1.11
C ILE A 186 -1.31 10.96 0.37
N ARG A 187 -0.42 11.96 0.44
CA ARG A 187 0.90 11.87 -0.23
C ARG A 187 1.77 10.75 0.34
N ALA A 188 1.73 10.49 1.64
CA ALA A 188 2.48 9.39 2.24
C ALA A 188 1.88 8.03 1.86
N LEU A 189 0.55 7.91 1.89
CA LEU A 189 -0.17 6.71 1.44
C LEU A 189 0.14 6.39 -0.02
N LEU A 190 0.11 7.39 -0.92
CA LEU A 190 0.37 7.18 -2.35
C LEU A 190 1.78 6.65 -2.60
N ARG A 191 2.78 7.27 -1.97
CA ARG A 191 4.18 6.83 -2.07
C ARG A 191 4.38 5.43 -1.50
N ARG A 192 3.71 5.11 -0.38
CA ARG A 192 3.79 3.78 0.23
C ARG A 192 3.17 2.71 -0.66
N ALA A 193 2.01 3.00 -1.25
CA ALA A 193 1.35 2.12 -2.20
C ALA A 193 2.21 1.85 -3.44
N GLU A 194 2.84 2.88 -4.01
CA GLU A 194 3.77 2.76 -5.14
C GLU A 194 4.99 1.89 -4.78
N LEU A 195 5.55 2.08 -3.58
CA LEU A 195 6.64 1.25 -3.07
C LEU A 195 6.22 -0.20 -2.82
N TYR A 196 4.99 -0.43 -2.36
CA TYR A 196 4.42 -1.77 -2.22
C TYR A 196 4.23 -2.45 -3.57
N GLU A 197 3.74 -1.74 -4.59
CA GLU A 197 3.70 -2.27 -5.96
C GLU A 197 5.11 -2.64 -6.47
N LYS A 198 6.10 -1.76 -6.27
CA LYS A 198 7.51 -2.01 -6.66
C LYS A 198 8.12 -3.23 -5.94
N THR A 199 7.60 -3.61 -4.77
CA THR A 199 8.08 -4.75 -3.97
C THR A 199 7.15 -5.97 -4.03
N GLU A 200 6.24 -6.02 -5.01
CA GLU A 200 5.25 -7.09 -5.23
C GLU A 200 4.29 -7.35 -4.04
N LYS A 201 4.17 -6.38 -3.12
CA LYS A 201 3.24 -6.38 -2.00
C LYS A 201 1.88 -5.82 -2.42
N LEU A 202 1.26 -6.48 -3.39
CA LEU A 202 0.06 -5.98 -4.09
C LEU A 202 -1.16 -5.87 -3.16
N ASP A 203 -1.26 -6.77 -2.17
CA ASP A 203 -2.34 -6.77 -1.20
C ASP A 203 -2.29 -5.49 -0.34
N GLU A 204 -1.11 -5.16 0.21
CA GLU A 204 -0.86 -3.96 1.00
C GLU A 204 -0.98 -2.67 0.16
N ALA A 205 -0.51 -2.69 -1.09
CA ALA A 205 -0.69 -1.57 -2.02
C ALA A 205 -2.19 -1.26 -2.25
N LEU A 206 -3.00 -2.30 -2.46
CA LEU A 206 -4.44 -2.14 -2.68
C LEU A 206 -5.16 -1.58 -1.45
N GLU A 207 -4.73 -1.93 -0.24
CA GLU A 207 -5.27 -1.35 1.00
C GLU A 207 -5.02 0.16 1.07
N ASP A 208 -3.79 0.60 0.79
CA ASP A 208 -3.45 2.02 0.78
C ASP A 208 -4.23 2.78 -0.31
N TYR A 209 -4.35 2.23 -1.52
CA TYR A 209 -5.14 2.86 -2.59
C TYR A 209 -6.63 2.94 -2.27
N LYS A 210 -7.20 1.94 -1.59
CA LYS A 210 -8.58 2.01 -1.10
C LYS A 210 -8.73 3.11 -0.07
N ALA A 211 -7.81 3.21 0.90
CA ALA A 211 -7.82 4.26 1.91
C ALA A 211 -7.71 5.65 1.29
N ILE A 212 -6.89 5.83 0.24
CA ILE A 212 -6.81 7.08 -0.51
C ILE A 212 -8.14 7.38 -1.20
N ARG A 213 -8.71 6.41 -1.92
CA ARG A 213 -9.97 6.60 -2.67
C ARG A 213 -11.15 6.94 -1.76
N GLU A 214 -11.19 6.40 -0.54
CA GLU A 214 -12.20 6.74 0.46
C GLU A 214 -12.07 8.18 0.95
N LYS A 215 -10.83 8.70 1.08
CA LYS A 215 -10.55 10.07 1.54
C LYS A 215 -10.70 11.10 0.43
N ASP A 216 -10.17 10.79 -0.75
CA ASP A 216 -10.19 11.65 -1.93
C ASP A 216 -10.43 10.82 -3.21
N PRO A 217 -11.69 10.76 -3.66
CA PRO A 217 -12.06 10.06 -4.90
C PRO A 217 -11.50 10.69 -6.18
N SER A 218 -10.94 11.91 -6.13
CA SER A 218 -10.40 12.60 -7.31
C SER A 218 -9.02 12.09 -7.71
N VAL A 219 -8.33 11.38 -6.83
CA VAL A 219 -6.99 10.84 -7.08
C VAL A 219 -7.06 9.71 -8.11
N HIS A 220 -6.73 10.04 -9.37
CA HIS A 220 -6.79 9.11 -10.51
C HIS A 220 -5.96 7.85 -10.28
N GLN A 221 -4.71 8.00 -9.79
CA GLN A 221 -3.79 6.90 -9.52
C GLN A 221 -4.41 5.84 -8.61
N ALA A 222 -5.07 6.27 -7.52
CA ALA A 222 -5.73 5.36 -6.59
C ALA A 222 -6.95 4.67 -7.20
N ARG A 223 -7.74 5.40 -8.00
CA ARG A 223 -8.87 4.82 -8.72
C ARG A 223 -8.42 3.74 -9.71
N GLU A 224 -7.39 4.02 -10.50
CA GLU A 224 -6.85 3.11 -11.48
C GLU A 224 -6.26 1.84 -10.82
N ALA A 225 -5.41 2.02 -9.80
CA ALA A 225 -4.82 0.91 -9.07
C ALA A 225 -5.89 0.02 -8.43
N CYS A 226 -6.96 0.59 -7.87
CA CYS A 226 -8.08 -0.17 -7.32
C CYS A 226 -8.83 -1.03 -8.36
N MET A 227 -8.75 -0.70 -9.65
CA MET A 227 -9.36 -1.49 -10.73
C MET A 227 -8.38 -2.56 -11.25
N ARG A 228 -7.08 -2.23 -11.32
CA ARG A 228 -6.03 -3.08 -11.87
C ARG A 228 -5.56 -4.17 -10.88
N LEU A 229 -5.26 -3.79 -9.64
CA LEU A 229 -4.62 -4.66 -8.65
C LEU A 229 -5.43 -5.91 -8.28
N PRO A 230 -6.78 -5.88 -8.12
CA PRO A 230 -7.53 -7.07 -7.77
C PRO A 230 -7.32 -8.25 -8.73
N ARG A 231 -7.25 -7.97 -10.03
CA ARG A 231 -7.00 -9.01 -11.05
C ARG A 231 -5.59 -9.58 -10.93
N GLN A 232 -4.59 -8.73 -10.71
CA GLN A 232 -3.20 -9.16 -10.55
C GLN A 232 -2.99 -10.00 -9.28
N ILE A 233 -3.66 -9.62 -8.18
CA ILE A 233 -3.67 -10.38 -6.92
C ILE A 233 -4.30 -11.76 -7.14
N GLU A 234 -5.44 -11.84 -7.84
CA GLU A 234 -6.09 -13.10 -8.15
C GLU A 234 -5.20 -14.00 -9.03
N GLU A 235 -4.63 -13.46 -10.11
CA GLU A 235 -3.68 -14.18 -10.97
C GLU A 235 -2.47 -14.71 -10.18
N ARG A 236 -1.88 -13.89 -9.30
CA ARG A 236 -0.78 -14.29 -8.40
C ARG A 236 -1.22 -15.43 -7.48
N ASN A 237 -2.41 -15.32 -6.89
CA ASN A 237 -2.94 -16.31 -5.95
C ASN A 237 -3.27 -17.64 -6.64
N GLU A 238 -3.81 -17.62 -7.85
CA GLU A 238 -4.05 -18.81 -8.65
C GLU A 238 -2.74 -19.51 -9.03
N LYS A 239 -1.72 -18.74 -9.44
CA LYS A 239 -0.39 -19.28 -9.74
C LYS A 239 0.23 -19.95 -8.52
N LEU A 240 0.24 -19.26 -7.37
CA LEU A 240 0.73 -19.81 -6.10
C LEU A 240 -0.03 -21.07 -5.70
N LYS A 241 -1.37 -21.06 -5.82
CA LYS A 241 -2.22 -22.23 -5.53
C LYS A 241 -1.84 -23.43 -6.41
N LYS A 242 -1.61 -23.21 -7.70
CA LYS A 242 -1.20 -24.27 -8.64
C LYS A 242 0.18 -24.84 -8.28
N GLU A 243 1.14 -23.99 -7.96
CA GLU A 243 2.48 -24.40 -7.52
C GLU A 243 2.45 -25.19 -6.21
N MET A 244 1.68 -24.72 -5.21
CA MET A 244 1.52 -25.43 -3.94
C MET A 244 0.81 -26.78 -4.13
N LEU A 245 -0.22 -26.86 -4.97
CA LEU A 245 -0.89 -28.11 -5.27
C LEU A 245 0.04 -29.09 -5.98
N GLY A 246 0.90 -28.60 -6.88
CA GLY A 246 1.96 -29.41 -7.51
C GLY A 246 2.92 -30.00 -6.47
N LYS A 247 3.49 -29.16 -5.59
CA LYS A 247 4.38 -29.60 -4.50
C LYS A 247 3.70 -30.61 -3.57
N LEU A 248 2.41 -30.41 -3.27
CA LEU A 248 1.64 -31.33 -2.43
C LEU A 248 1.40 -32.67 -3.12
N LYS A 249 1.16 -32.67 -4.44
CA LYS A 249 1.08 -33.91 -5.23
C LYS A 249 2.39 -34.66 -5.24
N ASP A 250 3.51 -33.96 -5.44
CA ASP A 250 4.84 -34.57 -5.43
C ASP A 250 5.17 -35.21 -4.08
N LEU A 251 4.83 -34.51 -2.99
CA LEU A 251 4.96 -35.04 -1.63
C LEU A 251 4.07 -36.27 -1.41
N GLY A 252 2.81 -36.23 -1.87
CA GLY A 252 1.91 -37.38 -1.83
C GLY A 252 2.45 -38.58 -2.61
N ASN A 253 2.97 -38.33 -3.81
CA ASN A 253 3.58 -39.37 -4.66
C ASN A 253 4.82 -39.98 -4.00
N LEU A 254 5.63 -39.20 -3.29
CA LEU A 254 6.79 -39.72 -2.55
C LEU A 254 6.38 -40.73 -1.48
N VAL A 255 5.29 -40.45 -0.75
CA VAL A 255 4.74 -41.34 0.29
C VAL A 255 4.07 -42.57 -0.32
N LEU A 256 3.43 -42.43 -1.48
CA LEU A 256 2.67 -43.48 -2.14
C LEU A 256 3.51 -44.42 -3.01
N ARG A 257 4.67 -43.96 -3.51
CA ARG A 257 5.55 -44.73 -4.39
C ARG A 257 5.97 -46.10 -3.82
N PRO A 258 6.35 -46.26 -2.53
CA PRO A 258 6.67 -47.57 -1.95
C PRO A 258 5.52 -48.58 -1.99
N PHE A 259 4.28 -48.10 -2.14
CA PHE A 259 3.08 -48.93 -2.22
C PHE A 259 2.63 -49.19 -3.68
N GLY A 260 3.40 -48.73 -4.68
CA GLY A 260 2.99 -48.78 -6.09
C GLY A 260 1.78 -47.88 -6.37
N LEU A 261 1.60 -46.82 -5.58
CA LEU A 261 0.50 -45.88 -5.69
C LEU A 261 1.00 -44.48 -6.09
N SER A 262 0.09 -43.68 -6.63
CA SER A 262 0.28 -42.26 -6.94
C SER A 262 -0.97 -41.47 -6.54
N THR A 263 -0.82 -40.16 -6.34
CA THR A 263 -1.93 -39.22 -6.17
C THR A 263 -2.90 -39.24 -7.34
N GLU A 264 -2.49 -39.71 -8.53
CA GLU A 264 -3.37 -39.87 -9.69
C GLU A 264 -4.35 -41.04 -9.57
N ASN A 265 -4.04 -42.03 -8.73
CA ASN A 265 -4.95 -43.14 -8.46
C ASN A 265 -6.21 -42.69 -7.71
N PHE A 266 -6.17 -41.53 -7.04
CA PHE A 266 -7.28 -41.00 -6.24
C PHE A 266 -7.98 -39.87 -7.01
N GLN A 267 -9.06 -40.21 -7.72
CA GLN A 267 -9.86 -39.25 -8.48
C GLN A 267 -10.95 -38.63 -7.62
N ILE A 268 -10.87 -37.33 -7.42
CA ILE A 268 -11.86 -36.56 -6.67
C ILE A 268 -12.96 -36.11 -7.64
N LYS A 269 -14.22 -36.44 -7.34
CA LYS A 269 -15.40 -35.95 -8.05
C LYS A 269 -16.26 -35.11 -7.10
N GLN A 270 -16.51 -33.87 -7.49
CA GLN A 270 -17.41 -32.97 -6.77
C GLN A 270 -18.81 -33.06 -7.39
N ASP A 271 -19.82 -33.32 -6.56
CA ASP A 271 -21.23 -33.25 -6.98
C ASP A 271 -21.69 -31.79 -6.98
N SER A 272 -22.02 -31.27 -8.17
CA SER A 272 -22.43 -29.87 -8.37
C SER A 272 -23.73 -29.49 -7.65
N SER A 273 -24.55 -30.47 -7.27
CA SER A 273 -25.86 -30.23 -6.62
C SER A 273 -25.79 -30.17 -5.09
N THR A 274 -24.90 -30.98 -4.49
CA THR A 274 -24.75 -31.09 -3.04
C THR A 274 -23.48 -30.42 -2.52
N GLY A 275 -22.55 -30.07 -3.41
CA GLY A 275 -21.20 -29.60 -3.06
C GLY A 275 -20.33 -30.68 -2.41
N SER A 276 -20.82 -31.92 -2.32
CA SER A 276 -20.11 -33.02 -1.66
C SER A 276 -18.96 -33.54 -2.53
N TYR A 277 -17.87 -33.95 -1.88
CA TYR A 277 -16.70 -34.53 -2.53
C TYR A 277 -16.70 -36.05 -2.35
N SER A 278 -16.57 -36.79 -3.45
CA SER A 278 -16.38 -38.24 -3.45
C SER A 278 -14.99 -38.57 -4.00
N ILE A 279 -14.27 -39.46 -3.31
CA ILE A 279 -12.94 -39.92 -3.74
C ILE A 279 -13.10 -41.32 -4.32
N ASN A 280 -12.75 -41.49 -5.58
CA ASN A 280 -12.75 -42.78 -6.26
C ASN A 280 -11.32 -43.23 -6.48
N PHE A 281 -11.03 -44.49 -6.14
CA PHE A 281 -9.73 -45.08 -6.38
C PHE A 281 -9.75 -45.83 -7.72
N VAL A 282 -8.83 -45.49 -8.62
CA VAL A 282 -8.64 -46.14 -9.91
C VAL A 282 -7.23 -46.72 -10.00
N GLN A 283 -7.17 -48.04 -10.13
CA GLN A 283 -5.92 -48.77 -10.32
C GLN A 283 -5.62 -48.84 -11.82
N ASN A 284 -4.71 -48.00 -12.31
CA ASN A 284 -4.20 -48.13 -13.68
C ASN A 284 -3.11 -49.22 -13.71
N PRO A 285 -3.26 -50.29 -14.51
CA PRO A 285 -2.27 -51.39 -14.56
C PRO A 285 -0.90 -50.98 -15.12
N ASN A 286 -0.76 -49.77 -15.68
CA ASN A 286 0.46 -49.29 -16.35
C ASN A 286 1.33 -48.31 -15.53
N ASN A 287 0.96 -47.94 -14.29
CA ASN A 287 1.78 -47.00 -13.48
C ASN A 287 2.91 -47.69 -12.67
N ASN A 288 3.09 -49.00 -12.85
CA ASN A 288 4.14 -49.80 -12.21
C ASN A 288 5.33 -50.01 -13.15
N ARG A 289 6.13 -48.97 -13.40
CA ARG A 289 7.50 -49.15 -13.92
C ARG A 289 8.42 -48.02 -13.51
#